data_AF-A0A352XW14-F1
#
_entry.id   AF-A0A352XW14-F1
#
_cell.length_a   1.000
_cell.length_b   1.000
_cell.length_c   1.000
_cell.angle_alpha   90.00
_cell.angle_beta   90.00
_cell.angle_gamma   90.00
#
_symmetry.space_group_name_H-M   'P 1'
#
loop_
_entity.id
_entity.type
_entity.pdbx_description
1 polymer ?
#
loop_
_entity_poly.entity_id
_entity_poly.type
_entity_poly.pdbx_seq_one_letter_code
_entity_poly.pdbx_strand_id
1 'polypeptide(L)' 'MSKILFFNIPAYGHTNPTLPLVAELVHRGEQVIYYSSEAF' A
#
# COMPACT_ATOMS: atom_id res chain seq x y z
N MET A 1 -12.47 -2.83 11.14
CA MET A 1 -12.29 -3.31 9.75
C MET A 1 -12.80 -2.24 8.80
N SER A 2 -11.87 -1.39 8.42
CA SER A 2 -12.01 -0.30 7.48
C SER A 2 -11.55 -0.76 6.09
N LYS A 3 -12.01 -0.07 5.06
CA LYS A 3 -11.55 -0.28 3.68
C LYS A 3 -10.75 0.92 3.23
N ILE A 4 -9.47 0.71 2.92
CA ILE A 4 -8.49 1.76 2.65
C ILE A 4 -8.05 1.66 1.19
N LEU A 5 -8.09 2.77 0.47
CA LEU A 5 -7.40 2.92 -0.81
C LEU A 5 -6.05 3.57 -0.57
N PHE A 6 -4.98 2.89 -0.94
CA PHE A 6 -3.61 3.40 -0.86
C PHE A 6 -3.14 3.74 -2.28
N PHE A 7 -2.72 4.99 -2.49
CA PHE A 7 -2.29 5.51 -3.79
C PHE A 7 -0.97 6.25 -3.64
N ASN A 8 0.00 5.94 -4.50
CA ASN A 8 1.32 6.58 -4.49
C ASN A 8 1.84 6.84 -5.91
N ILE A 9 2.93 7.60 -6.01
CA ILE A 9 3.63 7.82 -7.29
C ILE A 9 4.35 6.51 -7.67
N PRO A 10 4.23 6.02 -8.92
CA PRO A 10 4.87 4.78 -9.36
C PRO A 10 6.38 4.98 -9.57
N ALA A 11 7.12 4.97 -8.46
CA ALA A 11 8.58 5.02 -8.43
C ALA A 11 9.08 4.30 -7.19
N TYR A 12 10.23 3.60 -7.28
CA TYR A 12 10.75 2.79 -6.17
C TYR A 12 10.91 3.57 -4.86
N GLY A 13 11.32 4.84 -4.95
CA GLY A 13 11.46 5.74 -3.79
C GLY A 13 10.14 6.15 -3.13
N HIS A 14 9.00 5.86 -3.76
CA HIS A 14 7.67 6.12 -3.23
C HIS A 14 6.90 4.83 -2.92
N THR A 15 7.18 3.71 -3.60
CA THR A 15 6.55 2.40 -3.34
C THR A 15 7.22 1.64 -2.21
N ASN A 16 8.54 1.44 -2.26
CA ASN A 16 9.21 0.61 -1.26
C ASN A 16 9.03 1.12 0.19
N PRO A 17 9.05 2.45 0.45
CA PRO A 17 8.84 2.94 1.81
C PRO A 17 7.42 2.73 2.37
N THR A 18 6.41 2.51 1.53
CA THR A 18 5.01 2.36 1.96
C THR A 18 4.63 0.92 2.22
N LEU A 19 5.35 -0.06 1.66
CA LEU A 19 5.06 -1.49 1.82
C LEU A 19 5.05 -1.95 3.29
N PRO A 20 6.00 -1.56 4.17
CA PRO A 20 5.96 -1.96 5.58
C PRO A 20 4.75 -1.40 6.31
N LEU A 21 4.34 -0.17 6.00
CA LEU A 21 3.15 0.45 6.58
C LEU A 21 1.88 -0.30 6.16
N VAL A 22 1.77 -0.62 4.87
CA VAL A 22 0.61 -1.35 4.33
C VAL A 22 0.55 -2.77 4.89
N ALA A 23 1.70 -3.44 5.03
CA ALA A 23 1.79 -4.76 5.65
C ALA A 23 1.26 -4.73 7.10
N GLU A 24 1.62 -3.71 7.88
CA GLU A 24 1.12 -3.55 9.25
C GLU A 24 -0.38 -3.27 9.30
N LEU A 25 -0.92 -2.46 8.38
CA LEU A 25 -2.36 -2.22 8.29
C LEU A 25 -3.13 -3.52 8.01
N VAL A 26 -2.62 -4.35 7.09
CA VAL A 26 -3.19 -5.66 6.79
C VAL A 26 -3.07 -6.59 8.01
N HIS A 27 -1.93 -6.58 8.72
CA HIS A 27 -1.73 -7.37 9.93
C HIS A 27 -2.74 -7.03 11.04
N ARG A 28 -3.14 -5.75 11.14
CA ARG A 28 -4.18 -5.27 12.09
C ARG A 28 -5.61 -5.61 11.67
N GLY A 29 -5.80 -6.26 10.52
CA GLY A 29 -7.11 -6.66 10.03
C GLY A 29 -7.81 -5.60 9.18
N GLU A 30 -7.09 -4.61 8.67
CA GLU A 30 -7.65 -3.64 7.71
C GLU A 30 -7.62 -4.18 6.28
N GLN A 31 -8.64 -3.85 5.48
CA GLN A 31 -8.65 -4.18 4.06
C GLN A 31 -8.00 -3.04 3.26
N VAL A 32 -6.80 -3.29 2.71
CA VAL A 32 -6.08 -2.30 1.90
C VAL A 32 -6.13 -2.68 0.42
N ILE A 33 -6.60 -1.77 -0.42
CA ILE A 33 -6.41 -1.80 -1.87
C ILE A 33 -5.19 -0.94 -2.17
N TYR A 34 -4.09 -1.57 -2.56
CA TYR A 34 -2.88 -0.87 -2.97
C TYR A 34 -2.89 -0.67 -4.48
N TYR A 35 -3.06 0.59 -4.92
CA TYR A 35 -3.02 0.93 -6.34
C TYR A 35 -1.57 1.17 -6.78
N SER A 36 -1.16 0.49 -7.84
CA SER A 36 0.16 0.62 -8.45
C SER A 36 0.07 0.47 -9.97
N SER A 37 1.13 0.79 -10.70
CA SER A 37 1.24 0.50 -12.14
C SER A 37 1.92 -0.84 -12.37
N GLU A 38 1.80 -1.43 -13.56
CA GLU A 38 2.33 -2.77 -13.88
C GLU A 38 3.82 -2.95 -13.57
N ALA A 39 4.60 -1.87 -13.64
CA ALA A 39 6.03 -1.90 -13.35
C ALA A 39 6.38 -1.93 -11.85
N PHE A 40 5.40 -1.81 -10.95
CA PHE A 40 5.61 -1.61 -9.50
C PHE A 40 4.64 -2.41 -8.63
#